data_AF-A0A117KNH6-F1
#
_entry.id   AF-A0A117KNH6-F1
#
_cell.length_a   1.000
_cell.length_b   1.000
_cell.length_c   1.000
_cell.angle_alpha   90.00
_cell.angle_beta   90.00
_cell.angle_gamma   90.00
#
_symmetry.space_group_name_H-M   'P 1'
#
loop_
_entity.id
_entity.type
_entity.pdbx_description
1 polymer ?
#
loop_
_entity_poly.entity_id
_entity_poly.type
_entity_poly.pdbx_seq_one_letter_code
_entity_poly.pdbx_strand_id
1 'polypeptide(L)'
;MAFTLVDAQKGKAVRVALKADFFEKALNSPFVQKRKQGIPPQDIEPEIANPLVEKILKMPEENFLEIGDIFDFEVKKGKAVFTAKKCTKCGELTFVNKLRVLEDGSEVCIPCSGYKE
;
A
#
# COMPACT_ATOMS: atom_id res chain seq x y z
N MET A 1 8.06 7.63 5.72
CA MET A 1 7.25 7.26 4.54
C MET A 1 8.19 6.84 3.43
N ALA A 2 8.01 5.66 2.85
CA ALA A 2 8.90 5.13 1.83
C ALA A 2 8.19 4.08 0.97
N PHE A 3 8.69 3.85 -0.23
CA PHE A 3 8.31 2.72 -1.07
C PHE A 3 9.54 2.11 -1.75
N THR A 4 9.38 0.90 -2.27
CA THR A 4 10.38 0.24 -3.12
C THR A 4 9.75 0.00 -4.48
N LEU A 5 10.33 0.59 -5.52
CA LEU A 5 9.95 0.30 -6.90
C LEU A 5 10.77 -0.90 -7.38
N VAL A 6 10.10 -1.90 -7.95
CA VAL A 6 10.71 -3.15 -8.41
C VAL A 6 10.47 -3.33 -9.91
N ASP A 7 11.53 -3.48 -10.68
CA ASP A 7 11.49 -3.99 -12.04
C ASP A 7 11.45 -5.52 -11.99
N ALA A 8 10.25 -6.08 -12.12
CA ALA A 8 10.03 -7.52 -12.00
C ALA A 8 10.60 -8.35 -13.16
N GLN A 9 10.94 -7.73 -14.28
CA GLN A 9 11.58 -8.42 -15.41
C GLN A 9 13.08 -8.52 -15.20
N LYS A 10 13.71 -7.44 -14.75
CA LYS A 10 15.17 -7.37 -14.53
C LYS A 10 15.60 -7.85 -13.15
N GLY A 11 14.69 -8.03 -12.21
CA GLY A 11 15.02 -8.41 -10.84
C GLY A 11 15.83 -7.33 -10.12
N LYS A 12 15.52 -6.06 -10.39
CA LYS A 12 16.18 -4.90 -9.80
C LYS A 12 15.17 -4.07 -9.02
N ALA A 13 15.62 -3.40 -7.98
CA ALA A 13 14.78 -2.50 -7.20
C ALA A 13 15.53 -1.24 -6.78
N VAL A 14 14.77 -0.19 -6.48
CA VAL A 14 15.23 1.03 -5.84
C VAL A 14 14.29 1.39 -4.71
N ARG A 15 14.85 1.77 -3.56
CA ARG A 15 14.07 2.28 -2.42
C ARG A 15 14.08 3.80 -2.44
N VAL A 16 12.90 4.39 -2.32
CA VAL A 16 12.70 5.84 -2.26
C VAL A 16 12.01 6.19 -0.95
N ALA A 17 12.55 7.15 -0.21
CA ALA A 17 11.96 7.62 1.03
C ALA A 17 11.88 9.15 1.08
N LEU A 18 10.91 9.67 1.83
CA LEU A 18 10.94 11.08 2.23
C LEU A 18 12.06 11.28 3.25
N LYS A 19 12.86 12.33 3.04
CA LYS A 19 13.87 12.79 4.01
C LYS A 19 13.19 13.14 5.33
N ALA A 20 13.77 12.68 6.44
CA ALA A 20 13.18 12.85 7.78
C ALA A 20 12.92 14.32 8.12
N ASP A 21 13.95 15.16 8.03
CA ASP A 21 13.87 16.60 8.33
C ASP A 21 12.82 17.33 7.48
N PHE A 22 12.69 16.92 6.22
CA PHE A 22 11.70 17.49 5.32
C PHE A 22 10.27 17.13 5.79
N PHE A 23 10.05 15.86 6.11
CA PHE A 23 8.75 15.37 6.55
C PHE A 23 8.34 15.96 7.89
N GLU A 24 9.26 16.06 8.86
CA GLU A 24 9.01 16.71 10.14
C GLU A 24 8.59 18.18 9.97
N LYS A 25 9.25 18.93 9.08
CA LYS A 25 8.84 20.30 8.75
C LYS A 25 7.47 20.35 8.11
N ALA A 26 7.14 19.42 7.21
CA ALA A 26 5.83 19.37 6.56
C ALA A 26 4.67 19.15 7.55
N LEU A 27 4.90 18.38 8.63
CA LEU A 27 3.93 18.17 9.71
C LEU A 27 3.60 19.44 10.51
N ASN A 28 4.42 20.49 10.39
CA ASN A 28 4.19 21.78 11.00
C ASN A 28 3.47 22.78 10.06
N SER A 29 3.08 22.36 8.85
CA SER A 29 2.36 23.21 7.91
C SER A 29 0.97 23.62 8.42
N PRO A 30 0.46 24.81 8.02
CA PRO A 30 -0.87 25.27 8.44
C PRO A 30 -1.99 24.28 8.10
N PHE A 31 -1.87 23.59 6.97
CA PHE A 31 -2.79 22.51 6.57
C PHE A 31 -2.83 21.39 7.61
N VAL A 32 -1.68 20.86 8.03
CA VAL A 32 -1.61 19.78 9.01
C VAL A 32 -2.10 20.25 10.39
N GLN A 33 -1.87 21.51 10.76
CA GLN A 33 -2.41 22.05 12.02
C GLN A 33 -3.95 22.11 12.02
N LYS A 34 -4.59 22.53 10.92
CA LYS A 34 -6.06 22.46 10.77
C LYS A 34 -6.56 21.01 10.86
N ARG A 35 -5.85 20.06 10.23
CA ARG A 35 -6.17 18.61 10.33
C ARG A 35 -6.09 18.10 11.77
N LYS A 36 -5.10 18.53 12.55
CA LYS A 36 -4.97 18.18 13.98
C LYS A 36 -6.12 18.69 14.84
N GLN A 37 -6.79 19.76 14.41
CA GLN A 37 -8.00 20.30 15.05
C GLN A 37 -9.28 19.52 14.68
N GLY A 38 -9.16 18.48 13.85
CA GLY A 38 -10.29 17.64 13.43
C GLY A 38 -10.98 18.11 12.14
N ILE A 39 -10.53 19.21 11.53
CA ILE A 39 -11.11 19.75 10.29
C ILE A 39 -10.77 18.79 9.14
N PRO A 40 -11.76 18.20 8.43
CA PRO A 40 -11.52 17.35 7.26
C PRO A 40 -10.75 18.07 6.15
N PRO A 41 -9.93 17.37 5.35
CA PRO A 41 -9.09 18.02 4.33
C PRO A 41 -9.89 18.77 3.26
N GLN A 42 -11.10 18.30 2.93
CA GLN A 42 -11.98 18.93 1.95
C GLN A 42 -12.60 20.25 2.45
N ASP A 43 -12.57 20.48 3.76
CA ASP A 43 -13.11 21.68 4.40
C ASP A 43 -12.00 22.70 4.73
N ILE A 44 -10.75 22.42 4.34
CA ILE A 44 -9.62 23.35 4.51
C ILE A 44 -9.56 24.27 3.29
N GLU A 45 -9.36 25.55 3.56
CA GLU A 45 -9.37 26.63 2.58
C GLU A 45 -8.31 26.39 1.48
N PRO A 46 -8.66 26.50 0.18
CA PRO A 46 -7.71 26.31 -0.93
C PRO A 46 -6.48 27.22 -0.85
N GLU A 47 -6.63 28.42 -0.29
CA GLU A 47 -5.55 29.38 -0.06
C GLU A 47 -4.48 28.83 0.90
N ILE A 48 -4.82 27.85 1.73
CA ILE A 48 -3.89 27.14 2.61
C ILE A 48 -3.30 25.91 1.91
N ALA A 49 -4.14 25.14 1.21
CA ALA A 49 -3.72 23.86 0.61
C ALA A 49 -2.91 24.05 -0.67
N ASN A 50 -3.38 24.89 -1.60
CA ASN A 50 -2.81 25.04 -2.94
C ASN A 50 -1.35 25.48 -2.92
N PRO A 51 -0.93 26.48 -2.11
CA PRO A 51 0.49 26.88 -2.10
C PRO A 51 1.43 25.76 -1.62
N LEU A 52 0.97 24.90 -0.71
CA LEU A 52 1.75 23.77 -0.23
C LEU A 52 1.91 22.70 -1.32
N VAL A 53 0.82 22.39 -2.04
CA VAL A 53 0.86 21.44 -3.17
C VAL A 53 1.77 21.96 -4.28
N GLU A 54 1.58 23.21 -4.69
CA GLU A 54 2.41 23.84 -5.73
C GLU A 54 3.89 23.87 -5.36
N LYS A 55 4.21 24.13 -4.09
CA LYS A 55 5.58 24.11 -3.60
C LYS A 55 6.22 22.73 -3.80
N ILE A 56 5.50 21.64 -3.51
CA ILE A 56 6.02 20.28 -3.72
C ILE A 56 6.19 20.00 -5.23
N LEU A 57 5.21 20.34 -6.05
CA LEU A 57 5.25 20.11 -7.50
C LEU A 57 6.40 20.84 -8.21
N LYS A 58 6.81 22.00 -7.69
CA LYS A 58 7.89 22.82 -8.25
C LYS A 58 9.26 22.52 -7.63
N MET A 59 9.32 21.74 -6.55
CA MET A 59 10.56 21.46 -5.83
C MET A 59 11.32 20.32 -6.52
N PRO A 60 12.65 20.46 -6.74
CA PRO A 60 13.47 19.34 -7.15
C PRO A 60 13.37 18.17 -6.16
N GLU A 61 13.21 16.97 -6.69
CA GLU A 61 13.00 15.75 -5.89
C GLU A 61 14.13 15.48 -4.91
N GLU A 62 15.38 15.80 -5.26
CA GLU A 62 16.52 15.56 -4.37
C GLU A 62 16.44 16.39 -3.09
N ASN A 63 15.61 17.43 -3.03
CA ASN A 63 15.43 18.23 -1.83
C ASN A 63 14.56 17.56 -0.77
N PHE A 64 13.70 16.60 -1.15
CA PHE A 64 12.75 15.97 -0.24
C PHE A 64 12.70 14.44 -0.31
N LEU A 65 13.27 13.84 -1.35
CA LEU A 65 13.43 12.40 -1.49
C LEU A 65 14.88 11.98 -1.30
N GLU A 66 15.04 10.85 -0.62
CA GLU A 66 16.25 10.05 -0.59
C GLU A 66 16.02 8.85 -1.51
N ILE A 67 16.73 8.86 -2.65
CA ILE A 67 16.68 7.82 -3.67
C ILE A 67 17.94 6.97 -3.50
N GLY A 68 17.78 5.70 -3.12
CA GLY A 68 18.91 4.80 -2.92
C GLY A 68 19.48 4.24 -4.22
N ASP A 69 20.57 3.49 -4.10
CA ASP A 69 21.15 2.76 -5.22
C ASP A 69 20.22 1.64 -5.73
N ILE A 70 20.39 1.29 -7.01
CA ILE A 70 19.72 0.14 -7.60
C ILE A 70 20.37 -1.14 -7.07
N PHE A 71 19.56 -2.04 -6.52
CA PHE A 71 20.03 -3.31 -5.96
C PHE A 71 19.29 -4.51 -6.57
N ASP A 72 19.89 -5.70 -6.45
CA ASP A 72 19.27 -6.96 -6.85
C ASP A 72 18.08 -7.30 -5.95
N PHE A 73 16.97 -7.69 -6.57
CA PHE A 73 15.72 -7.98 -5.87
C PHE A 73 15.07 -9.26 -6.40
N GLU A 74 14.86 -10.23 -5.51
CA GLU A 74 14.18 -11.48 -5.84
C GLU A 74 12.66 -11.28 -5.88
N VAL A 75 12.08 -11.32 -7.08
CA VAL A 75 10.62 -11.30 -7.23
C VAL A 75 10.06 -12.71 -7.11
N LYS A 76 9.44 -13.00 -5.96
CA LYS A 76 8.69 -14.25 -5.75
C LYS A 76 7.48 -14.30 -6.68
N LYS A 77 7.56 -15.08 -7.74
CA LYS A 77 6.42 -15.35 -8.64
C LYS A 77 5.50 -16.38 -7.98
N GLY A 78 4.30 -15.96 -7.62
CA GLY A 78 3.22 -16.89 -7.26
C GLY A 78 2.76 -17.68 -8.50
N LYS A 79 2.37 -18.94 -8.31
CA LYS A 79 1.66 -19.67 -9.36
C LYS A 79 0.29 -19.04 -9.55
N ALA A 80 -0.05 -18.66 -10.78
CA ALA A 80 -1.41 -18.25 -11.09
C ALA A 80 -2.37 -19.42 -10.89
N VAL A 81 -3.54 -19.14 -10.30
CA VAL A 81 -4.57 -20.15 -10.04
C VAL A 81 -5.84 -19.68 -10.72
N PHE A 82 -6.32 -20.47 -11.68
CA PHE A 82 -7.53 -20.19 -12.45
C PHE A 82 -8.67 -21.18 -12.16
N THR A 83 -8.42 -22.13 -11.24
CA THR A 83 -9.41 -23.10 -10.82
C THR A 83 -10.12 -22.59 -9.57
N ALA A 84 -11.44 -22.58 -9.60
CA ALA A 84 -12.28 -22.28 -8.45
C ALA A 84 -13.27 -23.43 -8.21
N LYS A 85 -13.63 -23.65 -6.95
CA LYS A 85 -14.72 -24.56 -6.54
C LYS A 85 -15.66 -23.83 -5.60
N LYS A 86 -16.89 -24.33 -5.46
CA LYS A 86 -17.85 -23.79 -4.50
C LYS A 86 -17.45 -24.19 -3.09
N CYS A 87 -17.51 -23.25 -2.16
CA CYS A 87 -17.50 -23.57 -0.73
C CYS A 87 -18.72 -24.45 -0.41
N THR A 88 -18.51 -25.57 0.27
CA THR A 88 -19.61 -26.50 0.64
C THR A 88 -20.62 -25.89 1.62
N LYS A 89 -20.24 -24.84 2.36
CA LYS A 89 -21.08 -24.19 3.38
C LYS A 89 -21.90 -23.00 2.86
N CYS A 90 -21.28 -22.05 2.15
CA CYS A 90 -21.97 -20.86 1.62
C CYS A 90 -22.28 -20.92 0.11
N GLY A 91 -21.70 -21.86 -0.64
CA GLY A 91 -21.92 -22.00 -2.08
C GLY A 91 -21.14 -21.03 -2.98
N GLU A 92 -20.44 -20.05 -2.42
CA GLU A 92 -19.64 -19.08 -3.17
C GLU A 92 -18.43 -19.74 -3.85
N LEU A 93 -18.08 -19.27 -5.06
CA LEU A 93 -16.86 -19.70 -5.75
C LEU A 93 -15.63 -19.16 -5.04
N THR A 94 -14.69 -20.05 -4.72
CA THR A 94 -13.41 -19.73 -4.09
C THR A 94 -12.29 -20.40 -4.88
N PHE A 95 -11.21 -19.66 -5.15
CA PHE A 95 -10.02 -20.25 -5.78
C PHE A 95 -9.48 -21.41 -4.95
N VAL A 96 -9.07 -22.49 -5.61
CA VAL A 96 -8.70 -23.73 -4.91
C VAL A 96 -7.54 -23.55 -3.92
N ASN A 97 -6.62 -22.63 -4.18
CA ASN A 97 -5.51 -22.30 -3.27
C ASN A 97 -5.93 -21.46 -2.05
N LYS A 98 -7.21 -21.09 -1.94
CA LYS A 98 -7.81 -20.36 -0.82
C LYS A 98 -8.92 -21.17 -0.12
N LEU A 99 -9.23 -22.37 -0.59
CA LEU A 99 -10.09 -23.30 0.14
C LEU A 99 -9.33 -23.93 1.31
N ARG A 100 -10.06 -24.22 2.38
CA ARG A 100 -9.61 -25.01 3.53
C ARG A 100 -10.34 -26.35 3.52
N VAL A 101 -9.64 -27.40 3.89
CA VAL A 101 -10.21 -28.74 4.06
C VAL A 101 -10.46 -28.91 5.56
N LEU A 102 -11.71 -29.12 5.95
CA LEU A 102 -12.08 -29.44 7.33
C LEU A 102 -11.83 -30.93 7.65
N GLU A 103 -11.93 -31.31 8.91
CA GLU A 103 -11.74 -32.70 9.36
C GLU A 103 -12.71 -33.69 8.70
N ASP A 104 -13.91 -33.23 8.34
CA ASP A 104 -14.93 -34.00 7.62
C ASP A 104 -14.66 -34.12 6.11
N GLY A 105 -13.53 -33.57 5.64
CA GLY A 105 -13.14 -33.56 4.23
C GLY A 105 -13.82 -32.46 3.39
N SER A 106 -14.68 -31.63 3.98
CA SER A 106 -15.38 -30.58 3.25
C SER A 106 -14.43 -29.42 2.87
N GLU A 107 -14.55 -28.96 1.62
CA GLU A 107 -13.80 -27.80 1.11
C GLU A 107 -14.60 -26.51 1.33
N VAL A 108 -14.11 -25.63 2.20
CA VAL A 108 -14.79 -24.39 2.57
C VAL A 108 -13.91 -23.15 2.36
N CYS A 109 -14.52 -21.99 2.14
CA CYS A 109 -13.79 -20.72 2.07
C CYS A 109 -13.22 -20.35 3.46
N ILE A 110 -12.22 -19.45 3.49
CA ILE A 110 -11.54 -19.04 4.73
C ILE A 110 -12.54 -18.59 5.82
N PRO A 111 -13.53 -17.71 5.55
CA PRO A 111 -14.52 -17.34 6.58
C PRO A 111 -15.36 -18.51 7.10
N CYS A 112 -15.80 -19.41 6.20
CA CYS A 112 -16.62 -20.56 6.56
C CYS A 112 -15.87 -21.61 7.37
N SER A 113 -14.54 -21.66 7.22
CA SER A 113 -13.67 -22.58 7.96
C SER A 113 -13.46 -22.20 9.42
N GLY A 114 -13.84 -20.99 9.84
CA GLY A 114 -13.53 -20.48 11.18
C GLY A 114 -12.05 -20.12 11.39
N TYR A 115 -11.24 -20.20 10.34
CA TYR A 115 -9.83 -19.81 10.36
C TYR A 115 -9.70 -18.28 10.51
N LYS A 116 -9.19 -17.84 11.66
CA LYS A 116 -8.84 -16.44 11.93
C LYS A 116 -7.34 -16.28 11.74
N GLU A 117 -6.98 -15.79 10.55
CA GLU A 117 -5.61 -15.40 10.09
C GLU A 117 -4.48 -16.44 10.14
#